data_AF-A0A0C9TJB7-F1
#
_entry.id   AF-A0A0C9TJB7-F1
#
_cell.length_a   1.000
_cell.length_b   1.000
_cell.length_c   1.000
_cell.angle_alpha   90.00
_cell.angle_beta   90.00
_cell.angle_gamma   90.00
#
_symmetry.space_group_name_H-M   'P 1'
#
loop_
_entity.id
_entity.type
_entity.pdbx_description
1 polymer ?
#
loop_
_entity_poly.entity_id
_entity_poly.type
_entity_poly.pdbx_seq_one_letter_code
_entity_poly.pdbx_strand_id
1 'polypeptide(L)'
;FNTNQAGNPGQGTRNLMNIPFIYAYALDTVSTKDAALALVPQGTDVNSVSPDVKNQVRALVLQDNLDFASAAWFLTRSQALTQTGCDQGIISGLQAATESGWEDFITKCVGTTVTDDRKTVYLATLAALG
;
A
#
# COMPACT_ATOMS: atom_id res chain seq x y z
N PHE A 1 -9.92 -2.64 13.20
CA PHE A 1 -9.79 -3.14 11.81
C PHE A 1 -8.31 -3.09 11.43
N ASN A 2 -7.75 -4.19 10.92
CA ASN A 2 -6.36 -4.41 10.50
C ASN A 2 -5.20 -4.19 11.49
N THR A 3 -5.16 -4.99 12.56
CA THR A 3 -3.94 -5.29 13.33
C THR A 3 -3.19 -6.45 12.66
N ASN A 4 -2.00 -6.22 12.10
CA ASN A 4 -0.93 -7.19 11.75
C ASN A 4 -1.30 -8.67 11.47
N GLN A 5 -2.39 -8.98 10.74
CA GLN A 5 -3.00 -10.33 10.77
C GLN A 5 -2.10 -11.50 10.30
N ALA A 6 -0.94 -11.23 9.70
CA ALA A 6 0.04 -12.23 9.28
C ALA A 6 1.32 -12.28 10.15
N GLY A 7 1.38 -11.56 11.28
CA GLY A 7 2.56 -11.54 12.16
C GLY A 7 3.75 -10.69 11.66
N ASN A 8 3.59 -9.94 10.58
CA ASN A 8 4.64 -9.08 10.03
C ASN A 8 4.66 -7.71 10.74
N PRO A 9 5.73 -7.36 11.48
CA PRO A 9 5.82 -6.06 12.16
C PRO A 9 5.76 -4.90 11.16
N GLY A 10 4.99 -3.87 11.50
CA GLY A 10 4.81 -2.69 10.64
C GLY A 10 3.88 -2.86 9.44
N GLN A 11 3.42 -4.08 9.12
CA GLN A 11 2.36 -4.27 8.12
C GLN A 11 1.01 -3.79 8.68
N GLY A 12 0.21 -3.12 7.84
CA GLY A 12 -1.13 -2.66 8.21
C GLY A 12 -1.78 -1.78 7.16
N THR A 13 -2.69 -0.90 7.60
CA THR A 13 -3.70 -0.14 6.82
C THR A 13 -4.78 -0.99 6.16
N ARG A 14 -5.84 -0.35 5.64
CA ARG A 14 -6.93 -1.00 4.92
C ARG A 14 -6.47 -1.75 3.68
N ASN A 15 -5.43 -1.27 3.00
CA ASN A 15 -4.82 -1.95 1.85
C ASN A 15 -3.63 -2.84 2.20
N LEU A 16 -3.37 -3.12 3.49
CA LEU A 16 -2.39 -4.11 3.96
C LEU A 16 -0.94 -3.88 3.49
N MET A 17 -0.53 -2.62 3.35
CA MET A 17 0.83 -2.25 2.97
C MET A 17 1.87 -2.83 3.93
N ASN A 18 3.01 -3.26 3.37
CA ASN A 18 4.19 -3.67 4.13
C ASN A 18 4.99 -2.45 4.63
N ILE A 19 6.00 -2.69 5.49
CA ILE A 19 6.71 -1.60 6.16
C ILE A 19 7.44 -0.62 5.22
N PRO A 20 8.08 -1.03 4.09
CA PRO A 20 8.61 -0.07 3.12
C PRO A 20 7.56 0.93 2.61
N PHE A 21 6.37 0.46 2.22
CA PHE A 21 5.30 1.33 1.72
C PHE A 21 4.69 2.20 2.83
N ILE A 22 4.50 1.65 4.03
CA ILE A 22 4.00 2.39 5.20
C ILE A 22 4.94 3.55 5.54
N TYR A 23 6.25 3.30 5.58
CA TYR A 23 7.23 4.33 5.90
C TYR A 23 7.32 5.39 4.80
N ALA A 24 7.33 4.99 3.53
CA ALA A 24 7.27 5.93 2.41
C ALA A 24 6.00 6.80 2.43
N TYR A 25 4.85 6.21 2.76
CA TYR A 25 3.60 6.95 2.91
C TYR A 25 3.65 7.94 4.08
N ALA A 26 4.23 7.53 5.21
CA ALA A 26 4.40 8.40 6.37
C ALA A 26 5.35 9.58 6.09
N LEU A 27 6.40 9.38 5.28
CA LEU A 27 7.32 10.44 4.85
C LEU A 27 6.69 11.42 3.86
N ASP A 28 5.80 10.92 3.00
CA ASP A 28 5.12 11.72 1.97
C ASP A 28 3.90 12.47 2.50
N THR A 29 3.46 12.14 3.72
CA THR A 29 2.34 12.76 4.41
C THR A 29 2.83 13.82 5.38
N VAL A 30 2.46 15.09 5.14
CA VAL A 30 2.93 16.26 5.90
C VAL A 30 2.74 16.09 7.42
N SER A 31 1.59 15.57 7.86
CA SER A 31 1.27 15.44 9.29
C SER A 31 2.05 14.34 10.02
N THR A 32 2.71 13.43 9.30
CA THR A 32 3.40 12.27 9.90
C THR A 32 4.91 12.25 9.62
N LYS A 33 5.38 13.06 8.66
CA LYS A 33 6.76 13.04 8.17
C LYS A 33 7.80 13.18 9.28
N ASP A 34 7.66 14.19 10.14
CA ASP A 34 8.66 14.47 11.17
C ASP A 34 8.69 13.36 12.24
N ALA A 35 7.52 12.83 12.60
CA ALA A 35 7.43 11.69 13.52
C ALA A 35 8.03 10.41 12.91
N ALA A 36 7.85 10.18 11.60
CA ALA A 36 8.45 9.06 10.90
C ALA A 36 9.99 9.17 10.88
N LEU A 37 10.54 10.35 10.59
CA LEU A 37 11.99 10.61 10.61
C LEU A 37 12.61 10.52 12.00
N ALA A 38 11.85 10.85 13.05
CA ALA A 38 12.29 10.68 14.44
C ALA A 38 12.41 9.19 14.83
N LEU A 39 11.56 8.32 14.28
CA LEU A 39 11.60 6.87 14.51
C LEU A 39 12.63 6.15 13.64
N VAL A 40 12.72 6.55 12.38
CA VAL A 40 13.62 5.96 11.38
C VAL A 40 14.30 7.10 10.64
N PRO A 41 15.53 7.49 11.02
CA PRO A 41 16.23 8.59 10.36
C PRO A 41 16.49 8.31 8.88
N GLN A 42 16.58 9.37 8.08
CA GLN A 42 16.89 9.28 6.65
C GLN A 42 18.16 8.46 6.40
N GLY A 43 18.12 7.57 5.40
CA GLY A 43 19.22 6.65 5.08
C GLY A 43 19.24 5.35 5.89
N THR A 44 18.38 5.23 6.91
CA THR A 44 18.19 3.96 7.65
C THR A 44 17.28 3.03 6.84
N ASP A 45 17.71 1.77 6.64
CA ASP A 45 16.84 0.76 6.07
C ASP A 45 15.73 0.38 7.07
N VAL A 46 14.50 0.77 6.74
CA VAL A 46 13.31 0.48 7.56
C VAL A 46 13.05 -1.02 7.76
N ASN A 47 13.59 -1.90 6.90
CA ASN A 47 13.47 -3.34 7.10
C ASN A 47 14.36 -3.85 8.23
N SER A 48 15.42 -3.11 8.57
CA SER A 48 16.40 -3.49 9.60
C SER A 48 16.03 -3.05 11.02
N VAL A 49 15.08 -2.12 11.18
CA VAL A 49 14.69 -1.61 12.50
C VAL A 49 13.88 -2.64 13.30
N SER A 50 13.81 -2.46 14.62
CA SER A 50 13.12 -3.41 15.51
C SER A 50 11.62 -3.52 15.18
N PRO A 51 10.98 -4.68 15.48
CA PRO A 51 9.54 -4.84 15.34
C PRO A 51 8.72 -3.71 15.99
N ASP A 52 9.15 -3.22 17.15
CA ASP A 52 8.48 -2.13 17.86
C ASP A 52 8.56 -0.81 17.10
N VAL A 53 9.73 -0.48 16.53
CA VAL A 53 9.87 0.71 15.69
C VAL A 53 9.00 0.61 14.44
N LYS A 54 8.96 -0.57 13.78
CA LYS A 54 8.08 -0.81 12.64
C LYS A 54 6.61 -0.60 13.00
N ASN A 55 6.19 -1.08 14.17
CA ASN A 55 4.82 -0.91 14.67
C ASN A 55 4.51 0.56 15.03
N GLN A 56 5.47 1.31 15.56
CA GLN A 56 5.33 2.74 15.83
C GLN A 56 5.18 3.55 14.53
N VAL A 57 6.00 3.27 13.51
CA VAL A 57 5.88 3.90 12.19
C VAL A 57 4.51 3.62 11.57
N ARG A 58 4.03 2.36 11.63
CA ARG A 58 2.68 2.02 11.20
C ARG A 58 1.61 2.82 11.92
N ALA A 59 1.72 2.98 13.25
CA ALA A 59 0.70 3.66 14.04
C ALA A 59 0.46 5.11 13.59
N LEU A 60 1.46 5.77 13.01
CA LEU A 60 1.34 7.14 12.49
C LEU A 60 0.27 7.28 11.39
N VAL A 61 0.01 6.23 10.62
CA VAL A 61 -0.87 6.26 9.44
C VAL A 61 -2.19 5.51 9.64
N LEU A 62 -2.53 5.13 10.87
CA LEU A 62 -3.78 4.40 11.19
C LEU A 62 -4.96 5.31 11.57
N GLN A 63 -4.79 6.64 11.56
CA GLN A 63 -5.94 7.55 11.65
C GLN A 63 -6.85 7.33 10.44
N ASP A 64 -8.17 7.31 10.63
CA ASP A 64 -9.11 6.81 9.62
C ASP A 64 -8.96 7.50 8.25
N ASN A 65 -8.73 8.81 8.24
CA ASN A 65 -8.46 9.57 7.01
C ASN A 65 -7.18 9.11 6.29
N LEU A 66 -6.09 8.88 7.03
CA LEU A 66 -4.81 8.43 6.48
C LEU A 66 -4.88 6.95 6.05
N ASP A 67 -5.59 6.14 6.82
CA ASP A 67 -5.78 4.72 6.59
C ASP A 67 -6.61 4.44 5.33
N PHE A 68 -7.64 5.24 5.06
CA PHE A 68 -8.35 5.18 3.78
C PHE A 68 -7.53 5.75 2.62
N ALA A 69 -6.87 6.90 2.83
CA ALA A 69 -6.09 7.55 1.78
C ALA A 69 -4.86 6.72 1.34
N SER A 70 -4.40 5.79 2.15
CA SER A 70 -3.23 4.95 1.85
C SER A 70 -3.40 4.10 0.58
N ALA A 71 -4.64 3.68 0.26
CA ALA A 71 -4.92 2.92 -0.96
C ALA A 71 -4.71 3.78 -2.22
N ALA A 72 -5.22 5.01 -2.20
CA ALA A 72 -5.05 5.97 -3.30
C ALA A 72 -3.58 6.39 -3.44
N TRP A 73 -2.90 6.63 -2.32
CA TRP A 73 -1.46 6.90 -2.31
C TRP A 73 -0.67 5.74 -2.92
N PHE A 74 -0.96 4.50 -2.51
CA PHE A 74 -0.26 3.33 -3.03
C PHE A 74 -0.45 3.21 -4.55
N LEU A 75 -1.68 3.40 -5.05
CA LEU A 75 -1.97 3.31 -6.47
C LEU A 75 -1.26 4.40 -7.29
N THR A 76 -1.09 5.61 -6.75
CA THR A 76 -0.68 6.79 -7.55
C THR A 76 0.73 7.30 -7.29
N ARG A 77 1.34 6.94 -6.14
CA ARG A 77 2.61 7.54 -5.68
C ARG A 77 3.66 6.53 -5.21
N SER A 78 3.29 5.27 -4.96
CA SER A 78 4.22 4.25 -4.44
C SER A 78 5.49 4.11 -5.28
N GLN A 79 5.35 3.92 -6.59
CA GLN A 79 6.49 3.72 -7.50
C GLN A 79 7.49 4.87 -7.46
N ALA A 80 7.01 6.12 -7.41
CA ALA A 80 7.87 7.29 -7.42
C ALA A 80 8.76 7.37 -6.17
N LEU A 81 8.33 6.79 -5.05
CA LEU A 81 9.01 6.90 -3.75
C LEU A 81 9.73 5.63 -3.32
N THR A 82 9.26 4.45 -3.75
CA THR A 82 9.84 3.16 -3.34
C THR A 82 10.48 2.40 -4.50
N GLN A 83 10.46 2.96 -5.72
CA GLN A 83 10.87 2.30 -6.98
C GLN A 83 10.11 1.00 -7.30
N THR A 84 9.09 0.68 -6.51
CA THR A 84 8.25 -0.53 -6.57
C THR A 84 6.78 -0.14 -6.38
N GLY A 85 5.83 -0.97 -6.79
CA GLY A 85 4.41 -0.64 -6.72
C GLY A 85 3.83 -0.28 -8.09
N CYS A 86 2.87 0.64 -8.14
CA CYS A 86 2.04 0.88 -9.32
C CYS A 86 2.69 1.88 -10.28
N ASP A 87 3.11 1.40 -11.45
CA ASP A 87 3.56 2.26 -12.54
C ASP A 87 2.41 2.83 -13.37
N GLN A 88 2.71 3.85 -14.18
CA GLN A 88 1.70 4.53 -15.01
C GLN A 88 1.04 3.59 -16.04
N GLY A 89 1.75 2.58 -16.54
CA GLY A 89 1.20 1.59 -17.46
C GLY A 89 0.17 0.70 -16.77
N ILE A 90 0.46 0.24 -15.55
CA ILE A 90 -0.47 -0.53 -14.72
C ILE A 90 -1.71 0.30 -14.38
N ILE A 91 -1.54 1.57 -13.99
CA ILE A 91 -2.67 2.47 -13.69
C ILE A 91 -3.56 2.64 -14.92
N SER A 92 -2.96 2.86 -16.10
CA SER A 92 -3.69 3.00 -17.36
C SER A 92 -4.44 1.71 -17.74
N GLY A 93 -3.81 0.55 -17.54
CA GLY A 93 -4.43 -0.76 -17.76
C GLY A 93 -5.63 -1.00 -16.84
N LEU A 94 -5.52 -0.63 -15.57
CA LEU A 94 -6.62 -0.73 -14.61
C LEU A 94 -7.78 0.21 -14.96
N GLN A 95 -7.48 1.43 -15.41
CA GLN A 95 -8.47 2.42 -15.87
C GLN A 95 -9.26 1.97 -17.10
N ALA A 96 -8.68 1.11 -17.95
CA ALA A 96 -9.38 0.51 -19.08
C ALA A 96 -10.50 -0.46 -18.68
N ALA A 97 -10.64 -0.76 -17.37
CA ALA A 97 -11.68 -1.63 -16.83
C ALA A 97 -11.72 -3.02 -17.48
N THR A 98 -10.55 -3.55 -17.84
CA THR A 98 -10.39 -4.90 -18.42
C THR A 98 -9.85 -5.87 -17.39
N GLU A 99 -10.24 -7.14 -17.53
CA GLU A 99 -9.68 -8.23 -16.73
C GLU A 99 -8.15 -8.27 -16.79
N SER A 100 -7.57 -8.21 -17.99
CA SER A 100 -6.11 -8.21 -18.15
C SER A 100 -5.42 -7.05 -17.45
N GLY A 101 -6.00 -5.84 -17.50
CA GLY A 101 -5.46 -4.68 -16.77
C GLY A 101 -5.54 -4.85 -15.24
N TRP A 102 -6.61 -5.49 -14.75
CA TRP A 102 -6.74 -5.85 -13.35
C TRP A 102 -5.77 -6.96 -12.91
N GLU A 103 -5.56 -7.98 -13.74
CA GLU A 103 -4.58 -9.04 -13.47
C GLU A 103 -3.15 -8.48 -13.39
N ASP A 104 -2.81 -7.54 -14.27
CA ASP A 104 -1.55 -6.81 -14.22
C ASP A 104 -1.41 -5.99 -12.93
N PHE A 105 -2.48 -5.31 -12.50
CA PHE A 105 -2.48 -4.63 -11.21
C PHE A 105 -2.21 -5.59 -10.04
N ILE A 106 -2.88 -6.73 -10.00
CA ILE A 106 -2.74 -7.73 -8.93
C ILE A 106 -1.33 -8.33 -8.92
N THR A 107 -0.78 -8.69 -10.08
CA THR A 107 0.48 -9.44 -10.19
C THR A 107 1.72 -8.55 -10.23
N LYS A 108 1.66 -7.42 -10.93
CA LYS A 108 2.83 -6.56 -11.18
C LYS A 108 2.92 -5.38 -10.21
N CYS A 109 1.80 -4.83 -9.74
CA CYS A 109 1.82 -3.75 -8.74
C CYS A 109 1.67 -4.28 -7.31
N VAL A 110 0.59 -5.01 -7.02
CA VAL A 110 0.35 -5.54 -5.66
C VAL A 110 1.33 -6.67 -5.33
N GLY A 111 1.80 -7.41 -6.35
CA GLY A 111 2.77 -8.49 -6.17
C GLY A 111 2.16 -9.77 -5.59
N THR A 112 0.88 -10.03 -5.87
CA THR A 112 0.18 -11.24 -5.44
C THR A 112 -0.42 -12.00 -6.63
N THR A 113 -1.11 -13.10 -6.37
CA THR A 113 -1.65 -13.96 -7.42
C THR A 113 -3.12 -13.66 -7.69
N VAL A 114 -3.50 -13.74 -8.96
CA VAL A 114 -4.90 -13.78 -9.38
C VAL A 114 -5.53 -15.08 -8.89
N THR A 115 -6.69 -14.99 -8.27
CA THR A 115 -7.50 -16.13 -7.86
C THR A 115 -8.92 -15.96 -8.35
N ASP A 116 -9.64 -17.06 -8.52
CA ASP A 116 -11.04 -17.03 -8.97
C ASP A 116 -11.93 -16.21 -8.04
N ASP A 117 -11.69 -16.26 -6.73
CA ASP A 117 -12.41 -15.43 -5.74
C ASP A 117 -12.19 -13.93 -5.99
N ARG A 118 -10.94 -13.52 -6.22
CA ARG A 118 -10.59 -12.12 -6.48
C ARG A 118 -11.18 -11.65 -7.81
N LYS A 119 -11.13 -12.51 -8.83
CA LYS A 119 -11.69 -12.25 -10.17
C LYS A 119 -13.21 -12.10 -10.10
N THR A 120 -13.88 -12.96 -9.35
CA THR A 120 -15.34 -12.90 -9.13
C THR A 120 -15.76 -11.55 -8.55
N VAL A 121 -15.05 -11.06 -7.52
CA VAL A 121 -15.33 -9.75 -6.92
C VAL A 121 -15.08 -8.60 -7.92
N TYR A 122 -14.01 -8.69 -8.71
CA TYR A 122 -13.72 -7.69 -9.73
C TYR A 122 -14.81 -7.59 -10.80
N LEU A 123 -15.23 -8.74 -11.36
CA LEU A 123 -16.28 -8.78 -12.39
C LEU A 123 -17.63 -8.29 -11.84
N ALA A 124 -17.98 -8.65 -10.60
CA ALA A 124 -19.18 -8.14 -9.93
C ALA A 124 -19.10 -6.61 -9.74
N THR A 125 -17.92 -6.08 -9.44
CA THR A 125 -17.69 -4.63 -9.30
C THR A 125 -17.87 -3.91 -10.64
N LEU A 126 -17.30 -4.44 -11.73
CA LEU A 126 -17.50 -3.86 -13.07
C LEU A 126 -18.99 -3.82 -13.45
N ALA A 127 -19.70 -4.94 -13.27
CA ALA A 127 -21.13 -5.00 -13.54
C ALA A 127 -21.96 -3.99 -12.73
N ALA A 128 -21.52 -3.65 -11.51
CA ALA A 128 -22.17 -2.64 -10.68
C ALA A 128 -21.85 -1.19 -11.09
N LEU A 129 -20.73 -0.97 -11.79
CA LEU A 129 -20.29 0.36 -12.24
C LEU A 129 -20.83 0.73 -13.65
N GLY A 130 -21.26 -0.25 -14.45
CA GLY A 130 -21.86 -0.07 -15.78
C GLY A 130 -20.89 -0.35 -16.92
#